data_AF-A0AAE6TPG4-F1
#
_entry.id   AF-A0AAE6TPG4-F1
#
_cell.length_a   1.000
_cell.length_b   1.000
_cell.length_c   1.000
_cell.angle_alpha   90.00
_cell.angle_beta   90.00
_cell.angle_gamma   90.00
#
_symmetry.space_group_name_H-M   'P 1'
#
loop_
_entity.id
_entity.type
_entity.pdbx_description
1 polymer ?
#
loop_
_entity_poly.entity_id
_entity_poly.type
_entity_poly.pdbx_seq_one_letter_code
_entity_poly.pdbx_strand_id
1 'polypeptide(L)'
;MRDSVLTRGARGLGALVCLLLALIGVGWIIRDLAIAQHSADVGRLWLGEAPRPGEFTAWATSALDPLLVLGALVVAVAALRTAVASTLVTGALLSLAAATALLRIPLVWMLGAGWLQGLDSGLMARARLTALVQLALAIALIMVCAAGRRRDGTGGRGAHGLPAPESAPYGVVRAVPLAAGPGAPGSPFKGPAVTVAVLLGAAGIAVTGWEIHWWAQLGGEIYAKGLFGDASVFRALLQPPVHWQAVALALLALGAGAAALRRTVWSRPAALTAAALLCVHGAVALAFAGHTGKLGRFAVLPVRAQLELGTAGFVVAAGLAALIAAARPGVPAAVPDTDAALAYGAAPGEARPPHAPPPPSTLPPGW
;
A
#
# COMPACT_ATOMS: atom_id res chain seq x y z
N MET A 1 10.77 11.12 14.21
CA MET A 1 10.91 9.71 13.76
C MET A 1 12.26 9.64 13.05
N ARG A 2 13.22 8.84 13.52
CA ARG A 2 14.55 8.72 12.90
C ARG A 2 14.45 7.91 11.60
N ASP A 3 15.23 8.28 10.59
CA ASP A 3 15.17 7.69 9.24
C ASP A 3 15.79 6.30 9.21
N SER A 4 14.99 5.27 9.49
CA SER A 4 15.47 3.89 9.39
C SER A 4 15.74 3.50 7.93
N VAL A 5 17.00 3.35 7.55
CA VAL A 5 17.42 2.87 6.23
C VAL A 5 17.34 1.34 6.17
N LEU A 6 16.59 0.81 5.21
CA LEU A 6 16.61 -0.62 4.85
C LEU A 6 17.99 -1.00 4.31
N THR A 7 18.58 -2.08 4.83
CA THR A 7 19.83 -2.61 4.27
C THR A 7 19.64 -3.09 2.83
N ARG A 8 20.71 -3.07 2.02
CA ARG A 8 20.66 -3.57 0.63
C ARG A 8 20.19 -5.03 0.55
N GLY A 9 20.60 -5.86 1.51
CA GLY A 9 20.14 -7.25 1.64
C GLY A 9 18.64 -7.34 1.92
N ALA A 10 18.11 -6.53 2.83
CA ALA A 10 16.66 -6.50 3.11
C ALA A 10 15.85 -6.02 1.90
N ARG A 11 16.36 -5.07 1.10
CA ARG A 11 15.71 -4.65 -0.15
C ARG A 11 15.68 -5.77 -1.19
N GLY A 12 16.80 -6.48 -1.38
CA GLY A 12 16.88 -7.62 -2.28
C GLY A 12 15.94 -8.76 -1.89
N LEU A 13 15.93 -9.11 -0.59
CA LEU A 13 15.03 -10.15 -0.06
C LEU A 13 13.55 -9.73 -0.17
N GLY A 14 13.22 -8.48 0.14
CA GLY A 14 11.87 -7.94 -0.05
C GLY A 14 11.42 -7.99 -1.51
N ALA A 15 12.31 -7.67 -2.46
CA ALA A 15 12.04 -7.78 -3.89
C ALA A 15 11.80 -9.23 -4.32
N LEU A 16 12.63 -10.17 -3.84
CA LEU A 16 12.45 -11.60 -4.11
C LEU A 16 11.10 -12.11 -3.61
N VAL A 17 10.71 -11.78 -2.38
CA VAL A 17 9.42 -12.18 -1.80
C VAL A 17 8.25 -11.58 -2.62
N CYS A 18 8.37 -10.34 -3.08
CA CYS A 18 7.37 -9.73 -3.97
C CYS A 18 7.29 -10.44 -5.33
N LEU A 19 8.42 -10.82 -5.93
CA LEU A 19 8.43 -11.59 -7.17
C LEU A 19 7.78 -12.96 -7.00
N LEU A 20 8.01 -13.64 -5.88
CA LEU A 20 7.35 -14.90 -5.56
C LEU A 20 5.83 -14.73 -5.45
N LEU A 21 5.35 -13.70 -4.74
CA LEU A 21 3.93 -13.37 -4.68
C LEU A 21 3.33 -13.13 -6.08
N ALA A 22 4.02 -12.37 -6.91
CA ALA A 22 3.59 -12.09 -8.28
C ALA A 22 3.52 -13.37 -9.14
N LEU A 23 4.56 -14.21 -9.11
CA LEU A 23 4.61 -15.46 -9.88
C LEU A 23 3.50 -16.44 -9.48
N ILE A 24 3.22 -16.56 -8.17
CA ILE A 24 2.12 -17.37 -7.67
C ILE A 24 0.78 -16.86 -8.24
N GLY A 25 0.54 -15.54 -8.17
CA GLY A 25 -0.69 -14.95 -8.72
C GLY A 25 -0.82 -15.14 -10.23
N VAL A 26 0.26 -14.91 -10.97
CA VAL A 26 0.32 -15.14 -12.43
C VAL A 26 0.01 -16.59 -12.78
N GLY A 27 0.54 -17.57 -12.03
CA GLY A 27 0.25 -18.98 -12.26
C GLY A 27 -1.25 -19.31 -12.19
N TRP A 28 -1.97 -18.71 -11.24
CA TRP A 28 -3.43 -18.88 -11.14
C TRP A 28 -4.20 -18.15 -12.24
N ILE A 29 -3.74 -16.96 -12.66
CA ILE A 29 -4.33 -16.23 -13.80
C ILE A 29 -4.15 -17.03 -15.09
N ILE A 30 -2.95 -17.59 -15.34
CA ILE A 30 -2.68 -18.44 -16.51
C ILE A 30 -3.57 -19.69 -16.48
N ARG A 31 -3.72 -20.33 -15.31
CA ARG A 31 -4.63 -21.47 -15.16
C ARG A 31 -6.06 -21.11 -15.55
N ASP A 32 -6.58 -20.01 -15.03
CA ASP A 32 -7.95 -19.59 -15.34
C ASP A 32 -8.11 -19.29 -16.83
N LEU A 33 -7.13 -18.62 -17.46
CA LEU A 33 -7.11 -18.40 -18.91
C LEU A 33 -7.02 -19.70 -19.72
N ALA A 34 -6.31 -20.72 -19.23
CA ALA A 34 -6.17 -22.01 -19.90
C ALA A 34 -7.43 -22.88 -19.83
N ILE A 35 -8.25 -22.71 -18.79
CA ILE A 35 -9.51 -23.45 -18.62
C ILE A 35 -10.69 -22.68 -19.27
N ALA A 36 -10.56 -21.36 -19.42
CA ALA A 36 -11.55 -20.54 -20.08
C ALA A 36 -11.72 -20.95 -21.55
N GLN A 37 -12.98 -21.11 -21.98
CA GLN A 37 -13.30 -21.33 -23.40
C GLN A 37 -13.00 -20.08 -24.23
N HIS A 38 -13.28 -18.89 -23.67
CA HIS A 38 -12.89 -17.61 -24.23
C HIS A 38 -12.20 -16.76 -23.17
N SER A 39 -11.15 -16.02 -23.54
CA SER A 39 -10.47 -15.09 -22.62
C SER A 39 -11.41 -14.03 -22.02
N ALA A 40 -12.46 -13.66 -22.76
CA ALA A 40 -13.53 -12.79 -22.29
C ALA A 40 -14.32 -13.36 -21.10
N ASP A 41 -14.34 -14.68 -20.90
CA ASP A 41 -15.04 -15.33 -19.79
C ASP A 41 -14.36 -15.02 -18.45
N VAL A 42 -13.03 -14.94 -18.42
CA VAL A 42 -12.28 -14.50 -17.24
C VAL A 42 -12.57 -13.03 -16.92
N GLY A 43 -12.66 -12.19 -17.96
CA GLY A 43 -13.05 -10.79 -17.80
C GLY A 43 -14.47 -10.65 -17.24
N ARG A 44 -15.43 -11.39 -17.79
CA ARG A 44 -16.83 -11.43 -17.30
C ARG A 44 -16.92 -11.94 -15.86
N LEU A 45 -16.14 -12.95 -15.51
CA LEU A 45 -16.02 -13.40 -14.12
C LEU A 45 -15.54 -12.30 -13.20
N TRP A 46 -14.46 -11.62 -13.58
CA TRP A 46 -13.91 -10.52 -12.78
C TRP A 46 -14.89 -9.36 -12.63
N LEU A 47 -15.79 -9.17 -13.61
CA LEU A 47 -16.92 -8.26 -13.52
C LEU A 47 -18.06 -8.77 -12.62
N GLY A 48 -17.98 -10.01 -12.11
CA GLY A 48 -18.96 -10.58 -11.20
C GLY A 48 -20.10 -11.34 -11.88
N GLU A 49 -19.99 -11.57 -13.19
CA GLU A 49 -20.84 -12.54 -13.89
C GLU A 49 -20.39 -13.95 -13.54
N ALA A 50 -21.32 -14.89 -13.38
CA ALA A 50 -21.01 -16.25 -12.91
C ALA A 50 -21.18 -17.35 -13.98
N PRO A 51 -20.66 -17.22 -15.22
CA PRO A 51 -20.52 -18.40 -16.06
C PRO A 51 -19.47 -19.30 -15.40
N ARG A 52 -19.90 -20.41 -14.78
CA ARG A 52 -18.99 -21.44 -14.27
C ARG A 52 -18.28 -22.08 -15.47
N PRO A 53 -16.97 -22.40 -15.36
CA PRO A 53 -16.21 -22.95 -16.48
C PRO A 53 -16.50 -24.46 -16.72
N GLY A 54 -17.37 -25.09 -15.90
CA GLY A 54 -17.81 -26.48 -16.03
C GLY A 54 -18.52 -26.98 -14.76
N GLU A 55 -19.02 -28.23 -14.77
CA GLU A 55 -19.79 -28.81 -13.65
C GLU A 55 -18.96 -29.06 -12.37
N PHE A 56 -17.63 -29.21 -12.49
CA PHE A 56 -16.74 -29.56 -11.36
C PHE A 56 -15.48 -28.69 -11.27
N THR A 57 -15.40 -27.61 -12.04
CA THR A 57 -14.26 -26.68 -12.04
C THR A 57 -14.66 -25.32 -11.47
N ALA A 58 -13.80 -24.76 -10.63
CA ALA A 58 -13.95 -23.42 -10.10
C ALA A 58 -12.88 -22.50 -10.67
N TRP A 59 -13.29 -21.26 -10.96
CA TRP A 59 -12.39 -20.16 -11.16
C TRP A 59 -11.52 -19.95 -9.92
N ALA A 60 -10.26 -19.61 -10.11
CA ALA A 60 -9.38 -19.34 -8.98
C ALA A 60 -9.28 -17.87 -8.64
N THR A 61 -9.33 -16.99 -9.64
CA THR A 61 -8.98 -15.58 -9.51
C THR A 61 -10.20 -14.66 -9.58
N SER A 62 -9.97 -13.45 -9.11
CA SER A 62 -10.89 -12.32 -9.02
C SER A 62 -10.22 -11.06 -9.56
N ALA A 63 -10.99 -9.99 -9.72
CA ALA A 63 -10.48 -8.71 -10.21
C ALA A 63 -9.35 -8.10 -9.35
N LEU A 64 -9.24 -8.47 -8.07
CA LEU A 64 -8.18 -7.97 -7.19
C LEU A 64 -6.84 -8.69 -7.38
N ASP A 65 -6.84 -9.91 -7.95
CA ASP A 65 -5.63 -10.71 -8.10
C ASP A 65 -4.61 -10.09 -9.08
N PRO A 66 -5.01 -9.62 -10.28
CA PRO A 66 -4.11 -8.88 -11.16
C PRO A 66 -3.53 -7.64 -10.49
N LEU A 67 -4.32 -6.94 -9.68
CA LEU A 67 -3.85 -5.74 -8.98
C LEU A 67 -2.80 -6.08 -7.91
N LEU A 68 -2.98 -7.18 -7.17
CA LEU A 68 -1.97 -7.66 -6.22
C LEU A 68 -0.67 -8.08 -6.93
N VAL A 69 -0.78 -8.74 -8.09
CA VAL A 69 0.37 -9.09 -8.93
C VAL A 69 1.11 -7.83 -9.39
N LEU A 70 0.41 -6.86 -9.96
CA LEU A 70 1.00 -5.60 -10.41
C LEU A 70 1.62 -4.82 -9.25
N GLY A 71 0.93 -4.74 -8.11
CA GLY A 71 1.45 -4.12 -6.89
C GLY A 71 2.75 -4.78 -6.42
N ALA A 72 2.81 -6.11 -6.41
CA ALA A 72 4.00 -6.86 -6.05
C ALA A 72 5.16 -6.60 -7.02
N LEU A 73 4.91 -6.58 -8.33
CA LEU A 73 5.93 -6.26 -9.34
C LEU A 73 6.46 -4.82 -9.18
N VAL A 74 5.58 -3.84 -8.98
CA VAL A 74 5.97 -2.43 -8.77
C VAL A 74 6.81 -2.29 -7.51
N VAL A 75 6.42 -2.94 -6.41
CA VAL A 75 7.16 -2.91 -5.15
C VAL A 75 8.53 -3.60 -5.31
N ALA A 76 8.61 -4.71 -6.04
CA ALA A 76 9.87 -5.37 -6.34
C ALA A 76 10.82 -4.45 -7.12
N VAL A 77 10.33 -3.82 -8.18
CA VAL A 77 11.11 -2.86 -8.98
C VAL A 77 11.55 -1.66 -8.13
N ALA A 78 10.66 -1.12 -7.30
CA ALA A 78 10.99 -0.01 -6.39
C ALA A 78 12.05 -0.40 -5.36
N ALA A 79 12.00 -1.64 -4.84
CA ALA A 79 12.99 -2.15 -3.91
C ALA A 79 14.39 -2.29 -4.55
N LEU A 80 14.45 -2.71 -5.82
CA LEU A 80 15.70 -2.86 -6.58
C LEU A 80 16.29 -1.53 -7.06
N ARG A 81 15.46 -0.51 -7.30
CA ARG A 81 15.92 0.82 -7.73
C ARG A 81 16.57 1.58 -6.58
N THR A 82 17.85 1.91 -6.70
CA THR A 82 18.61 2.71 -5.74
C THR A 82 18.08 4.13 -5.57
N ALA A 83 17.41 4.67 -6.61
CA ALA A 83 16.81 6.01 -6.60
C ALA A 83 15.57 6.14 -5.69
N VAL A 84 14.96 5.03 -5.25
CA VAL A 84 13.76 5.07 -4.39
C VAL A 84 14.15 5.07 -2.92
N ALA A 85 13.71 6.10 -2.19
CA ALA A 85 13.95 6.25 -0.76
C ALA A 85 13.53 4.99 0.03
N SER A 86 14.39 4.52 0.94
CA SER A 86 14.17 3.30 1.71
C SER A 86 12.86 3.32 2.49
N THR A 87 12.44 4.46 3.03
CA THR A 87 11.19 4.56 3.80
C THR A 87 9.94 4.36 2.95
N LEU A 88 9.96 4.80 1.67
CA LEU A 88 8.88 4.52 0.73
C LEU A 88 8.81 3.04 0.40
N VAL A 89 9.96 2.39 0.20
CA VAL A 89 10.02 0.94 -0.03
C VAL A 89 9.50 0.16 1.18
N THR A 90 9.92 0.51 2.40
CA THR A 90 9.38 -0.10 3.63
C THR A 90 7.86 0.04 3.71
N GLY A 91 7.34 1.25 3.47
CA GLY A 91 5.91 1.49 3.50
C GLY A 91 5.16 0.71 2.41
N ALA A 92 5.74 0.59 1.22
CA ALA A 92 5.16 -0.17 0.11
C ALA A 92 5.13 -1.68 0.39
N LEU A 93 6.22 -2.25 0.94
CA LEU A 93 6.28 -3.64 1.38
C LEU A 93 5.25 -3.94 2.47
N LEU A 94 5.14 -3.06 3.49
CA LEU A 94 4.16 -3.23 4.57
C LEU A 94 2.71 -3.09 4.08
N SER A 95 2.45 -2.15 3.16
CA SER A 95 1.11 -1.95 2.59
C SER A 95 0.69 -3.13 1.72
N LEU A 96 1.60 -3.66 0.90
CA LEU A 96 1.37 -4.88 0.13
C LEU A 96 1.16 -6.10 1.05
N ALA A 97 1.97 -6.24 2.10
CA ALA A 97 1.82 -7.32 3.08
C ALA A 97 0.46 -7.25 3.79
N ALA A 98 0.03 -6.06 4.21
CA ALA A 98 -1.27 -5.85 4.85
C ALA A 98 -2.43 -6.17 3.90
N ALA A 99 -2.38 -5.70 2.64
CA ALA A 99 -3.39 -6.00 1.65
C ALA A 99 -3.48 -7.50 1.34
N THR A 100 -2.34 -8.16 1.10
CA THR A 100 -2.28 -9.60 0.88
C THR A 100 -2.78 -10.37 2.10
N ALA A 101 -2.37 -10.01 3.31
CA ALA A 101 -2.82 -10.67 4.52
C ALA A 101 -4.34 -10.56 4.69
N LEU A 102 -4.88 -9.34 4.66
CA LEU A 102 -6.31 -9.11 4.83
C LEU A 102 -7.13 -9.85 3.78
N LEU A 103 -6.73 -9.85 2.50
CA LEU A 103 -7.50 -10.51 1.44
C LEU A 103 -7.37 -12.04 1.43
N ARG A 104 -6.34 -12.61 2.05
CA ARG A 104 -6.07 -14.06 2.01
C ARG A 104 -6.36 -14.81 3.30
N ILE A 105 -6.42 -14.11 4.44
CA ILE A 105 -6.73 -14.70 5.74
C ILE A 105 -8.00 -15.59 5.70
N PRO A 106 -9.13 -15.17 5.08
CA PRO A 106 -10.34 -16.00 5.05
C PRO A 106 -10.21 -17.34 4.36
N LEU A 107 -9.34 -17.40 3.35
CA LEU A 107 -9.17 -18.58 2.52
C LEU A 107 -8.62 -19.76 3.32
N VAL A 108 -7.93 -19.50 4.44
CA VAL A 108 -7.33 -20.55 5.29
C VAL A 108 -8.41 -21.45 5.90
N TRP A 109 -9.50 -20.85 6.38
CA TRP A 109 -10.61 -21.60 6.98
C TRP A 109 -11.67 -21.98 5.94
N MET A 110 -11.94 -21.12 4.95
CA MET A 110 -12.95 -21.41 3.92
C MET A 110 -12.59 -22.62 3.06
N LEU A 111 -11.35 -22.69 2.56
CA LEU A 111 -10.91 -23.80 1.71
C LEU A 111 -10.68 -25.10 2.50
N GLY A 112 -10.82 -25.06 3.83
CA GLY A 112 -10.83 -26.22 4.70
C GLY A 112 -12.23 -26.69 5.09
N ALA A 113 -13.29 -25.99 4.66
CA ALA A 113 -14.64 -26.27 5.10
C ALA A 113 -15.30 -27.40 4.28
N GLY A 114 -16.05 -28.27 4.98
CA GLY A 114 -16.69 -29.45 4.38
C GLY A 114 -17.79 -29.14 3.36
N TRP A 115 -18.31 -27.92 3.31
CA TRP A 115 -19.36 -27.55 2.35
C TRP A 115 -18.87 -27.43 0.89
N LEU A 116 -17.56 -27.49 0.64
CA LEU A 116 -16.95 -27.51 -0.70
C LEU A 116 -16.76 -28.92 -1.28
N GLN A 117 -17.35 -29.96 -0.68
CA GLN A 117 -17.16 -31.38 -1.04
C GLN A 117 -17.45 -31.77 -2.51
N GLY A 118 -18.05 -30.90 -3.33
CA GLY A 118 -18.30 -31.12 -4.75
C GLY A 118 -17.20 -30.63 -5.72
N LEU A 119 -16.17 -29.92 -5.22
CA LEU A 119 -15.05 -29.46 -6.04
C LEU A 119 -13.89 -30.48 -6.02
N ASP A 120 -13.03 -30.43 -7.04
CA ASP A 120 -11.77 -31.19 -7.07
C ASP A 120 -10.95 -30.95 -5.78
N SER A 121 -10.82 -32.00 -4.97
CA SER A 121 -10.14 -31.96 -3.68
C SER A 121 -8.65 -31.60 -3.81
N GLY A 122 -8.00 -32.04 -4.89
CA GLY A 122 -6.62 -31.69 -5.20
C GLY A 122 -6.46 -30.23 -5.61
N LEU A 123 -7.47 -29.66 -6.26
CA LEU A 123 -7.50 -28.22 -6.58
C LEU A 123 -7.69 -27.36 -5.33
N MET A 124 -8.63 -27.74 -4.45
CA MET A 124 -8.87 -27.03 -3.19
C MET A 124 -7.64 -27.08 -2.28
N ALA A 125 -6.99 -28.24 -2.18
CA ALA A 125 -5.74 -28.39 -1.41
C ALA A 125 -4.64 -27.46 -1.96
N ARG A 126 -4.47 -27.37 -3.29
CA ARG A 126 -3.53 -26.45 -3.94
C ARG A 126 -3.87 -24.97 -3.68
N ALA A 127 -5.15 -24.60 -3.75
CA ALA A 127 -5.59 -23.24 -3.45
C ALA A 127 -5.35 -22.87 -1.98
N ARG A 128 -5.64 -23.79 -1.04
CA ARG A 128 -5.40 -23.59 0.39
C ARG A 128 -3.91 -23.46 0.69
N LEU A 129 -3.09 -24.33 0.11
CA LEU A 129 -1.63 -24.24 0.22
C LEU A 129 -1.12 -22.90 -0.34
N THR A 130 -1.67 -22.45 -1.47
CA THR A 130 -1.34 -21.14 -2.04
C THR A 130 -1.66 -20.01 -1.07
N ALA A 131 -2.86 -20.00 -0.48
CA ALA A 131 -3.24 -18.97 0.49
C ALA A 131 -2.30 -18.96 1.70
N LEU A 132 -1.95 -20.14 2.24
CA LEU A 132 -0.98 -20.26 3.34
C LEU A 132 0.40 -19.74 2.95
N VAL A 133 0.89 -20.06 1.75
CA VAL A 133 2.18 -19.56 1.24
C VAL A 133 2.14 -18.04 1.08
N GLN A 134 1.06 -17.48 0.52
CA GLN A 134 0.92 -16.02 0.38
C GLN A 134 0.90 -15.31 1.74
N LEU A 135 0.25 -15.89 2.76
CA LEU A 135 0.27 -15.37 4.13
C LEU A 135 1.68 -15.46 4.76
N ALA A 136 2.37 -16.58 4.57
CA ALA A 136 3.74 -16.74 5.02
C ALA A 136 4.67 -15.72 4.36
N LEU A 137 4.51 -15.46 3.05
CA LEU A 137 5.25 -14.42 2.33
C LEU A 137 4.90 -13.01 2.83
N ALA A 138 3.63 -12.72 3.14
CA ALA A 138 3.23 -11.45 3.74
C ALA A 138 3.88 -11.24 5.13
N ILE A 139 3.93 -12.28 5.96
CA ILE A 139 4.66 -12.25 7.25
C ILE A 139 6.16 -12.05 7.00
N ALA A 140 6.74 -12.74 6.02
CA ALA A 140 8.14 -12.56 5.66
C ALA A 140 8.44 -11.11 5.25
N LEU A 141 7.57 -10.45 4.47
CA LEU A 141 7.72 -9.02 4.15
C LEU A 141 7.74 -8.13 5.40
N ILE A 142 6.86 -8.38 6.36
CA ILE A 142 6.82 -7.66 7.64
C ILE A 142 8.12 -7.89 8.42
N MET A 143 8.59 -9.14 8.48
CA MET A 143 9.84 -9.50 9.16
C MET A 143 11.07 -8.89 8.48
N VAL A 144 11.13 -8.86 7.15
CA VAL A 144 12.17 -8.18 6.37
C VAL A 144 12.21 -6.69 6.70
N CYS A 145 11.05 -6.05 6.79
CA CYS A 145 10.95 -4.66 7.21
C CYS A 145 11.36 -4.48 8.68
N ALA A 146 10.98 -5.38 9.58
CA ALA A 146 11.30 -5.29 11.00
C ALA A 146 12.81 -5.47 11.26
N ALA A 147 13.42 -6.52 10.69
CA ALA A 147 14.82 -6.88 10.84
C ALA A 147 15.76 -6.00 10.01
N GLY A 148 15.30 -5.53 8.84
CA GLY A 148 16.08 -4.69 7.94
C GLY A 148 16.22 -3.24 8.41
N ARG A 149 15.46 -2.81 9.43
CA ARG A 149 15.61 -1.50 10.06
C ARG A 149 16.89 -1.47 10.89
N ARG A 150 17.95 -0.83 10.37
CA ARG A 150 19.01 -0.34 11.26
C ARG A 150 18.40 0.76 12.13
N ARG A 151 18.49 0.61 13.46
CA ARG A 151 18.37 1.76 14.34
C ARG A 151 19.52 2.67 13.97
N ASP A 152 19.22 3.90 13.56
CA ASP A 152 20.22 4.96 13.69
C ASP A 152 20.60 5.00 15.16
N GLY A 153 21.78 4.44 15.44
CA GLY A 153 22.38 4.44 16.75
C GLY A 153 22.38 5.88 17.25
N THR A 154 21.88 6.04 18.46
CA THR A 154 22.48 6.88 19.49
C THR A 154 23.65 7.71 18.98
N GLY A 155 23.46 9.03 18.90
CA GLY A 155 24.59 9.94 18.81
C GLY A 155 25.61 9.61 19.91
N GLY A 156 26.89 9.58 19.56
CA GLY A 156 27.98 9.43 20.51
C GLY A 156 28.44 8.00 20.77
N ARG A 157 29.34 7.50 19.91
CA ARG A 157 30.67 6.97 20.30
C ARG A 157 31.38 6.38 19.08
N GLY A 158 32.59 6.88 18.81
CA GLY A 158 33.57 6.14 18.02
C GLY A 158 34.15 6.84 16.78
N ALA A 159 34.40 8.15 16.79
CA ALA A 159 35.51 8.68 16.02
C ALA A 159 36.82 8.35 16.76
N HIS A 160 37.22 7.08 16.76
CA HIS A 160 38.57 6.66 17.10
C HIS A 160 39.18 6.08 15.83
N GLY A 161 40.04 6.87 15.19
CA GLY A 161 40.80 6.43 14.02
C GLY A 161 40.90 7.43 12.87
N LEU A 162 40.39 8.66 12.99
CA LEU A 162 40.81 9.72 12.07
C LEU A 162 42.16 10.29 12.57
N PRO A 163 43.17 10.45 11.69
CA PRO A 163 44.37 11.18 12.07
C PRO A 163 43.95 12.56 12.57
N ALA A 164 44.60 13.02 13.64
CA ALA A 164 44.38 14.33 14.19
C ALA A 164 44.36 15.35 13.05
N PRO A 165 43.33 16.20 12.91
CA PRO A 165 43.42 17.30 11.98
C PRO A 165 44.60 18.14 12.45
N GLU A 166 45.65 18.20 11.62
CA GLU A 166 46.66 19.21 11.78
C GLU A 166 45.94 20.54 11.92
N SER A 167 46.07 21.13 13.10
CA SER A 167 45.65 22.48 13.40
C SER A 167 46.42 23.40 12.46
N ALA A 168 45.84 23.64 11.28
CA ALA A 168 46.22 24.74 10.43
C ALA A 168 46.13 26.01 11.28
N PRO A 169 47.16 26.87 11.31
CA PRO A 169 47.20 28.02 12.21
C PRO A 169 46.14 29.11 11.91
N TYR A 170 45.27 28.88 10.92
CA TYR A 170 44.32 29.86 10.42
C TYR A 170 42.95 29.18 10.27
N GLY A 171 42.06 29.53 11.19
CA GLY A 171 40.75 28.91 11.37
C GLY A 171 39.74 29.30 10.28
N VAL A 172 39.66 28.48 9.25
CA VAL A 172 38.42 28.30 8.47
C VAL A 172 38.22 26.80 8.27
N VAL A 173 37.51 26.17 9.21
CA VAL A 173 36.96 24.84 8.98
C VAL A 173 35.78 25.02 8.05
N ARG A 174 36.01 25.02 6.73
CA ARG A 174 34.91 24.70 5.81
C ARG A 174 34.54 23.26 6.13
N ALA A 175 33.34 23.06 6.66
CA ALA A 175 32.73 21.75 6.59
C ALA A 175 32.68 21.40 5.11
N VAL A 176 33.60 20.56 4.65
CA VAL A 176 33.51 19.95 3.31
C VAL A 176 32.09 19.39 3.26
N PRO A 177 31.24 19.80 2.31
CA PRO A 177 29.90 19.26 2.22
C PRO A 177 30.08 17.76 2.08
N LEU A 178 29.73 17.01 3.13
CA LEU A 178 29.61 15.57 3.00
C LEU A 178 28.56 15.40 1.92
N ALA A 179 28.99 14.91 0.75
CA ALA A 179 28.17 14.80 -0.45
C ALA A 179 26.74 14.45 -0.03
N ALA A 180 25.82 15.40 -0.24
CA ALA A 180 24.47 15.32 0.27
C ALA A 180 23.93 13.91 -0.02
N GLY A 181 23.82 13.11 1.04
CA GLY A 181 23.16 11.81 0.94
C GLY A 181 21.78 12.04 0.32
N PRO A 182 21.21 11.04 -0.37
CA PRO A 182 19.91 11.19 -1.01
C PRO A 182 18.92 11.81 0.00
N GLY A 183 18.48 13.03 -0.30
CA GLY A 183 17.79 13.89 0.66
C GLY A 183 16.64 13.19 1.37
N ALA A 184 16.41 13.57 2.62
CA ALA A 184 15.36 12.98 3.45
C ALA A 184 14.04 12.92 2.66
N PRO A 185 13.34 11.77 2.65
CA PRO A 185 12.11 11.61 1.90
C PRO A 185 11.10 12.67 2.36
N GLY A 186 10.83 13.63 1.48
CA GLY A 186 9.96 14.76 1.75
C GLY A 186 8.60 14.31 2.29
N SER A 187 8.21 14.83 3.46
CA SER A 187 6.85 14.61 3.96
C SER A 187 5.84 15.16 2.95
N PRO A 188 4.70 14.50 2.72
CA PRO A 188 3.67 15.02 1.84
C PRO A 188 3.25 16.43 2.30
N PHE A 189 3.06 17.34 1.34
CA PHE A 189 2.49 18.67 1.61
C PHE A 189 1.20 18.53 2.42
N LYS A 190 0.93 19.51 3.30
CA LYS A 190 -0.30 19.52 4.12
C LYS A 190 -1.57 19.36 3.26
N GLY A 191 -1.64 20.02 2.10
CA GLY A 191 -2.78 19.94 1.17
C GLY A 191 -3.05 18.51 0.68
N PRO A 192 -2.15 17.89 -0.10
CA PRO A 192 -2.25 16.50 -0.54
C PRO A 192 -2.50 15.47 0.56
N ALA A 193 -1.90 15.65 1.74
CA ALA A 193 -2.14 14.74 2.86
C ALA A 193 -3.59 14.83 3.37
N VAL A 194 -4.13 16.05 3.49
CA VAL A 194 -5.53 16.28 3.88
C VAL A 194 -6.48 15.79 2.80
N THR A 195 -6.21 16.04 1.52
CA THR A 195 -7.09 15.55 0.44
C THR A 195 -7.14 14.03 0.41
N VAL A 196 -6.00 13.35 0.51
CA VAL A 196 -5.93 11.88 0.61
C VAL A 196 -6.71 11.39 1.84
N ALA A 197 -6.52 12.02 3.00
CA ALA A 197 -7.22 11.65 4.22
C ALA A 197 -8.74 11.79 4.10
N VAL A 198 -9.22 12.90 3.55
CA VAL A 198 -10.65 13.16 3.36
C VAL A 198 -11.24 12.19 2.34
N LEU A 199 -10.60 12.00 1.19
CA LEU A 199 -11.11 11.13 0.13
C LEU A 199 -11.13 9.66 0.55
N LEU A 200 -10.04 9.13 1.11
CA LEU A 200 -9.97 7.74 1.58
C LEU A 200 -10.82 7.54 2.85
N GLY A 201 -10.87 8.53 3.72
CA GLY A 201 -11.74 8.51 4.90
C GLY A 201 -13.21 8.43 4.51
N ALA A 202 -13.66 9.30 3.60
CA ALA A 202 -15.04 9.31 3.13
C ALA A 202 -15.39 8.03 2.34
N ALA A 203 -14.51 7.55 1.47
CA ALA A 203 -14.71 6.27 0.78
C ALA A 203 -14.77 5.09 1.75
N GLY A 204 -13.87 5.03 2.73
CA GLY A 204 -13.88 4.01 3.77
C GLY A 204 -15.16 4.03 4.60
N ILE A 205 -15.61 5.21 5.05
CA ILE A 205 -16.86 5.37 5.79
C ILE A 205 -18.06 4.95 4.94
N ALA A 206 -18.11 5.30 3.66
CA ALA A 206 -19.19 4.92 2.77
C ALA A 206 -19.28 3.39 2.61
N VAL A 207 -18.15 2.71 2.43
CA VAL A 207 -18.08 1.23 2.38
C VAL A 207 -18.52 0.64 3.73
N THR A 208 -18.03 1.15 4.86
CA THR A 208 -18.46 0.70 6.19
C THR A 208 -19.96 0.91 6.42
N GLY A 209 -20.53 2.02 5.94
CA GLY A 209 -21.96 2.29 6.03
C GLY A 209 -22.80 1.24 5.30
N TRP A 210 -22.36 0.79 4.13
CA TRP A 210 -22.99 -0.32 3.42
C TRP A 210 -22.89 -1.64 4.19
N GLU A 211 -21.74 -1.94 4.81
CA GLU A 211 -21.62 -3.16 5.62
C GLU A 211 -22.52 -3.14 6.85
N ILE A 212 -22.64 -2.00 7.54
CA ILE A 212 -23.59 -1.83 8.65
C ILE A 212 -25.03 -2.00 8.16
N HIS A 213 -25.36 -1.44 6.99
CA HIS A 213 -26.67 -1.60 6.36
C HIS A 213 -26.96 -3.07 6.04
N TRP A 214 -26.00 -3.80 5.44
CA TRP A 214 -26.16 -5.21 5.13
C TRP A 214 -26.30 -6.08 6.37
N TRP A 215 -25.53 -5.79 7.42
CA TRP A 215 -25.70 -6.45 8.71
C TRP A 215 -27.10 -6.25 9.29
N ALA A 216 -27.63 -5.02 9.23
CA ALA A 216 -28.98 -4.70 9.70
C ALA A 216 -30.09 -5.34 8.85
N GLN A 217 -29.90 -5.45 7.53
CA GLN A 217 -30.91 -5.99 6.60
C GLN A 217 -30.92 -7.52 6.53
N LEU A 218 -29.76 -8.15 6.54
CA LEU A 218 -29.62 -9.61 6.43
C LEU A 218 -29.75 -10.31 7.79
N GLY A 219 -29.56 -9.58 8.89
CA GLY A 219 -29.40 -10.15 10.22
C GLY A 219 -28.00 -10.74 10.43
N GLY A 220 -27.63 -10.92 11.69
CA GLY A 220 -26.26 -11.30 12.08
C GLY A 220 -25.80 -12.64 11.49
N GLU A 221 -26.67 -13.64 11.42
CA GLU A 221 -26.31 -14.99 10.94
C GLU A 221 -26.02 -15.01 9.44
N ILE A 222 -26.89 -14.40 8.62
CA ILE A 222 -26.71 -14.38 7.16
C ILE A 222 -25.52 -13.49 6.80
N TYR A 223 -25.35 -12.35 7.46
CA TYR A 223 -24.18 -11.52 7.28
C TYR A 223 -22.89 -12.26 7.67
N ALA A 224 -22.89 -12.99 8.79
CA ALA A 224 -21.75 -13.79 9.22
C ALA A 224 -21.36 -14.85 8.18
N LYS A 225 -22.32 -15.47 7.49
CA LYS A 225 -22.03 -16.38 6.36
C LYS A 225 -21.31 -15.68 5.22
N GLY A 226 -21.70 -14.45 4.88
CA GLY A 226 -20.99 -13.68 3.85
C GLY A 226 -19.68 -13.03 4.31
N LEU A 227 -19.43 -12.97 5.62
CA LEU A 227 -18.17 -12.48 6.22
C LEU A 227 -17.14 -13.60 6.37
N PHE A 228 -17.55 -14.77 6.88
CA PHE A 228 -16.66 -15.92 7.13
C PHE A 228 -16.70 -16.96 6.00
N GLY A 229 -17.61 -16.81 5.04
CA GLY A 229 -17.74 -17.69 3.90
C GLY A 229 -18.75 -18.82 4.13
N ASP A 230 -19.47 -19.15 3.05
CA ASP A 230 -20.43 -20.25 2.96
C ASP A 230 -20.54 -20.69 1.48
N ALA A 231 -21.16 -21.85 1.23
CA ALA A 231 -21.35 -22.41 -0.12
C ALA A 231 -22.06 -21.46 -1.07
N SER A 232 -22.97 -20.64 -0.54
CA SER A 232 -23.77 -19.68 -1.31
C SER A 232 -22.99 -18.44 -1.77
N VAL A 233 -21.86 -18.12 -1.13
CA VAL A 233 -21.09 -16.89 -1.35
C VAL A 233 -19.80 -17.14 -2.14
N PHE A 234 -19.45 -18.41 -2.35
CA PHE A 234 -18.24 -18.82 -3.04
C PHE A 234 -18.31 -18.56 -4.56
N ARG A 235 -17.43 -17.69 -5.06
CA ARG A 235 -17.34 -17.33 -6.49
C ARG A 235 -16.06 -17.81 -7.17
N ALA A 236 -14.92 -17.64 -6.49
CA ALA A 236 -13.62 -18.11 -6.96
C ALA A 236 -12.74 -18.54 -5.77
N LEU A 237 -11.81 -19.47 -6.01
CA LEU A 237 -11.03 -20.13 -4.95
C LEU A 237 -10.17 -19.17 -4.11
N LEU A 238 -9.58 -18.17 -4.75
CA LEU A 238 -8.73 -17.18 -4.07
C LEU A 238 -9.47 -15.87 -3.80
N GLN A 239 -10.76 -15.79 -4.10
CA GLN A 239 -11.56 -14.61 -3.81
C GLN A 239 -12.02 -14.64 -2.35
N PRO A 240 -11.74 -13.59 -1.55
CA PRO A 240 -12.30 -13.49 -0.21
C PRO A 240 -13.83 -13.37 -0.23
N PRO A 241 -14.52 -13.72 0.87
CA PRO A 241 -15.95 -13.44 1.03
C PRO A 241 -16.26 -11.97 0.76
N VAL A 242 -17.43 -11.71 0.18
CA VAL A 242 -17.81 -10.37 -0.27
C VAL A 242 -17.78 -9.33 0.86
N HIS A 243 -18.34 -9.65 2.03
CA HIS A 243 -18.36 -8.73 3.17
C HIS A 243 -16.97 -8.59 3.81
N TRP A 244 -16.18 -9.68 3.83
CA TRP A 244 -14.79 -9.58 4.31
C TRP A 244 -13.94 -8.68 3.41
N GLN A 245 -14.10 -8.81 2.10
CA GLN A 245 -13.42 -7.96 1.13
C GLN A 245 -13.77 -6.49 1.36
N ALA A 246 -15.05 -6.16 1.52
CA ALA A 246 -15.50 -4.80 1.79
C ALA A 246 -14.94 -4.25 3.11
N VAL A 247 -15.00 -5.03 4.20
CA VAL A 247 -14.41 -4.68 5.50
C VAL A 247 -12.90 -4.46 5.38
N ALA A 248 -12.16 -5.35 4.69
CA ALA A 248 -10.72 -5.21 4.48
C ALA A 248 -10.37 -3.93 3.71
N LEU A 249 -11.12 -3.61 2.66
CA LEU A 249 -10.95 -2.37 1.89
C LEU A 249 -11.24 -1.14 2.74
N ALA A 250 -12.30 -1.16 3.54
CA ALA A 250 -12.61 -0.07 4.47
C ALA A 250 -11.49 0.12 5.50
N LEU A 251 -10.98 -0.95 6.10
CA LEU A 251 -9.88 -0.89 7.06
C LEU A 251 -8.59 -0.33 6.45
N LEU A 252 -8.24 -0.77 5.24
CA LEU A 252 -7.09 -0.24 4.50
C LEU A 252 -7.25 1.25 4.17
N ALA A 253 -8.44 1.67 3.73
CA ALA A 253 -8.74 3.05 3.38
C ALA A 253 -8.72 3.98 4.61
N LEU A 254 -9.39 3.58 5.69
CA LEU A 254 -9.41 4.33 6.95
C LEU A 254 -8.02 4.38 7.59
N GLY A 255 -7.29 3.27 7.58
CA GLY A 255 -5.92 3.18 8.06
C GLY A 255 -4.98 4.09 7.28
N ALA A 256 -5.07 4.10 5.95
CA ALA A 256 -4.31 4.99 5.09
C ALA A 256 -4.69 6.48 5.31
N GLY A 257 -5.98 6.78 5.46
CA GLY A 257 -6.45 8.13 5.78
C GLY A 257 -5.93 8.62 7.12
N ALA A 258 -5.98 7.79 8.16
CA ALA A 258 -5.42 8.09 9.47
C ALA A 258 -3.90 8.27 9.42
N ALA A 259 -3.19 7.45 8.66
CA ALA A 259 -1.75 7.59 8.42
C ALA A 259 -1.41 8.91 7.72
N ALA A 260 -2.22 9.34 6.75
CA ALA A 260 -2.08 10.62 6.05
C ALA A 260 -2.32 11.82 6.98
N LEU A 261 -3.34 11.80 7.84
CA LEU A 261 -3.57 12.84 8.85
C LEU A 261 -2.40 12.94 9.84
N ARG A 262 -1.86 11.79 10.26
CA ARG A 262 -0.67 11.72 11.12
C ARG A 262 0.63 12.05 10.38
N ARG A 263 0.57 12.27 9.06
CA ARG A 263 1.72 12.54 8.17
C ARG A 263 2.86 11.54 8.38
N THR A 264 2.51 10.26 8.54
CA THR A 264 3.51 9.21 8.71
C THR A 264 4.26 9.00 7.40
N VAL A 265 5.52 8.54 7.48
CA VAL A 265 6.34 8.34 6.26
C VAL A 265 5.80 7.21 5.36
N TRP A 266 4.97 6.33 5.91
CA TRP A 266 4.31 5.24 5.20
C TRP A 266 2.89 5.58 4.70
N SER A 267 2.41 6.82 4.94
CA SER A 267 1.09 7.27 4.49
C SER A 267 0.93 7.20 2.97
N ARG A 268 1.94 7.61 2.21
CA ARG A 268 1.91 7.62 0.74
C ARG A 268 1.74 6.22 0.13
N PRO A 269 2.60 5.23 0.43
CA PRO A 269 2.41 3.88 -0.11
C PRO A 269 1.10 3.24 0.37
N ALA A 270 0.71 3.44 1.63
CA ALA A 270 -0.56 2.92 2.15
C ALA A 270 -1.76 3.52 1.40
N ALA A 271 -1.74 4.83 1.14
CA ALA A 271 -2.76 5.51 0.36
C ALA A 271 -2.81 5.02 -1.09
N LEU A 272 -1.66 4.84 -1.75
CA LEU A 272 -1.62 4.30 -3.12
C LEU A 272 -2.23 2.89 -3.19
N THR A 273 -1.87 2.01 -2.25
CA THR A 273 -2.42 0.65 -2.19
C THR A 273 -3.93 0.66 -1.93
N ALA A 274 -4.39 1.38 -0.91
CA ALA A 274 -5.81 1.44 -0.57
C ALA A 274 -6.65 2.07 -1.69
N ALA A 275 -6.16 3.17 -2.28
CA ALA A 275 -6.85 3.86 -3.36
C ALA A 275 -6.94 3.00 -4.63
N ALA A 276 -5.88 2.28 -5.00
CA ALA A 276 -5.90 1.37 -6.15
C ALA A 276 -6.91 0.23 -5.97
N LEU A 277 -6.93 -0.38 -4.77
CA LEU A 277 -7.88 -1.46 -4.45
C LEU A 277 -9.33 -0.97 -4.47
N LEU A 278 -9.61 0.21 -3.90
CA LEU A 278 -10.92 0.84 -3.95
C LEU A 278 -11.36 1.17 -5.38
N CYS A 279 -10.45 1.71 -6.20
CA CYS A 279 -10.72 1.99 -7.62
C CYS A 279 -11.15 0.73 -8.36
N VAL A 280 -10.40 -0.37 -8.22
CA VAL A 280 -10.75 -1.63 -8.89
C VAL A 280 -12.07 -2.17 -8.36
N HIS A 281 -12.29 -2.15 -7.04
CA HIS A 281 -13.55 -2.61 -6.45
C HIS A 281 -14.77 -1.85 -6.98
N GLY A 282 -14.72 -0.52 -6.98
CA GLY A 282 -15.81 0.30 -7.49
C GLY A 282 -15.95 0.19 -9.02
N ALA A 283 -14.84 0.10 -9.76
CA ALA A 283 -14.85 -0.03 -11.22
C ALA A 283 -15.50 -1.34 -11.67
N VAL A 284 -15.24 -2.45 -10.96
CA VAL A 284 -15.91 -3.73 -11.19
C VAL A 284 -17.42 -3.59 -11.00
N ALA A 285 -17.87 -2.95 -9.92
CA ALA A 285 -19.29 -2.74 -9.67
C ALA A 285 -19.95 -1.88 -10.75
N LEU A 286 -19.29 -0.80 -11.20
CA LEU A 286 -19.79 0.06 -12.28
C LEU A 286 -19.80 -0.66 -13.63
N ALA A 287 -18.76 -1.42 -13.95
CA ALA A 287 -18.67 -2.16 -15.20
C ALA A 287 -19.73 -3.27 -15.25
N PHE A 288 -19.98 -3.97 -14.14
CA PHE A 288 -21.11 -4.90 -14.01
C PHE A 288 -22.47 -4.21 -14.21
N ALA A 289 -22.65 -3.03 -13.60
CA ALA A 289 -23.87 -2.23 -13.78
C ALA A 289 -24.04 -1.76 -15.24
N GLY A 290 -22.94 -1.47 -15.93
CA GLY A 290 -22.93 -1.17 -17.37
C GLY A 290 -23.35 -2.37 -18.21
N HIS A 291 -22.75 -3.53 -17.96
CA HIS A 291 -23.04 -4.76 -18.70
C HIS A 291 -24.50 -5.23 -18.52
N THR A 292 -25.04 -5.08 -17.31
CA THR A 292 -26.45 -5.41 -17.00
C THR A 292 -27.45 -4.32 -17.43
N GLY A 293 -26.98 -3.25 -18.08
CA GLY A 293 -27.82 -2.15 -18.55
C GLY A 293 -28.49 -1.35 -17.43
N LYS A 294 -27.96 -1.42 -16.19
CA LYS A 294 -28.44 -0.66 -15.04
C LYS A 294 -28.04 0.83 -15.15
N LEU A 295 -26.86 1.13 -15.69
CA LEU A 295 -26.41 2.51 -15.90
C LEU A 295 -27.34 3.29 -16.84
N GLY A 296 -27.78 2.68 -17.95
CA GLY A 296 -28.70 3.31 -18.90
C GLY A 296 -30.12 3.51 -18.34
N ARG A 297 -30.48 2.81 -17.26
CA ARG A 297 -31.80 2.87 -16.62
C ARG A 297 -31.74 3.46 -15.20
N PHE A 298 -30.67 4.19 -14.88
CA PHE A 298 -30.37 4.65 -13.52
C PHE A 298 -31.56 5.36 -12.86
N ALA A 299 -32.23 6.27 -13.56
CA ALA A 299 -33.35 7.05 -13.05
C ALA A 299 -34.59 6.21 -12.67
N VAL A 300 -34.72 5.00 -13.22
CA VAL A 300 -35.87 4.10 -13.01
C VAL A 300 -35.53 2.99 -12.00
N LEU A 301 -34.26 2.88 -11.58
CA LEU A 301 -33.86 1.90 -10.57
C LEU A 301 -34.48 2.24 -9.20
N PRO A 302 -34.73 1.23 -8.34
CA PRO A 302 -35.06 1.47 -6.95
C PRO A 302 -34.01 2.37 -6.27
N VAL A 303 -34.44 3.24 -5.35
CA VAL A 303 -33.57 4.21 -4.64
C VAL A 303 -32.32 3.55 -4.06
N ARG A 304 -32.47 2.34 -3.50
CA ARG A 304 -31.35 1.55 -2.99
C ARG A 304 -30.29 1.28 -4.07
N ALA A 305 -30.70 0.78 -5.23
CA ALA A 305 -29.78 0.49 -6.34
C ALA A 305 -29.14 1.77 -6.89
N GLN A 306 -29.87 2.89 -6.90
CA GLN A 306 -29.29 4.19 -7.25
C GLN A 306 -28.18 4.59 -6.26
N LEU A 307 -28.42 4.41 -4.96
CA LEU A 307 -27.42 4.69 -3.91
C LEU A 307 -26.21 3.75 -4.00
N GLU A 308 -26.40 2.47 -4.29
CA GLU A 308 -25.31 1.50 -4.48
C GLU A 308 -24.43 1.91 -5.68
N LEU A 309 -25.04 2.22 -6.82
CA LEU A 309 -24.33 2.70 -8.01
C LEU A 309 -23.65 4.06 -7.77
N GLY A 310 -24.33 4.99 -7.10
CA GLY A 310 -23.80 6.30 -6.74
C GLY A 310 -22.61 6.19 -5.79
N THR A 311 -22.68 5.27 -4.83
CA THR A 311 -21.56 4.99 -3.90
C THR A 311 -20.39 4.36 -4.64
N ALA A 312 -20.64 3.40 -5.54
CA ALA A 312 -19.58 2.83 -6.38
C ALA A 312 -18.88 3.91 -7.23
N GLY A 313 -19.66 4.80 -7.86
CA GLY A 313 -19.16 5.97 -8.58
C GLY A 313 -18.30 6.89 -7.71
N PHE A 314 -18.79 7.22 -6.52
CA PHE A 314 -18.06 8.02 -5.54
C PHE A 314 -16.75 7.35 -5.11
N VAL A 315 -16.76 6.06 -4.80
CA VAL A 315 -15.56 5.31 -4.37
C VAL A 315 -14.51 5.27 -5.48
N VAL A 316 -14.90 5.09 -6.75
CA VAL A 316 -13.98 5.17 -7.89
C VAL A 316 -13.38 6.56 -8.02
N ALA A 317 -14.23 7.61 -8.00
CA ALA A 317 -13.77 8.98 -8.14
C ALA A 317 -12.83 9.40 -6.99
N ALA A 318 -13.19 9.07 -5.75
CA ALA A 318 -12.39 9.34 -4.56
C ALA A 318 -11.08 8.57 -4.58
N GLY A 319 -11.10 7.28 -4.97
CA GLY A 319 -9.90 6.47 -5.15
C GLY A 319 -8.96 7.04 -6.22
N LEU A 320 -9.49 7.43 -7.38
CA LEU A 320 -8.68 8.01 -8.46
C LEU A 320 -8.06 9.35 -8.05
N ALA A 321 -8.85 10.23 -7.43
CA ALA A 321 -8.35 11.50 -6.92
C ALA A 321 -7.30 11.31 -5.81
N ALA A 322 -7.50 10.33 -4.91
CA ALA A 322 -6.53 9.98 -3.89
C ALA A 322 -5.24 9.38 -4.48
N LEU A 323 -5.33 8.54 -5.52
CA LEU A 323 -4.17 8.03 -6.26
C LEU A 323 -3.37 9.18 -6.86
N ILE A 324 -4.02 10.12 -7.55
CA ILE A 324 -3.36 11.27 -8.17
C ILE A 324 -2.71 12.15 -7.10
N ALA A 325 -3.41 12.41 -5.99
CA ALA A 325 -2.88 13.22 -4.90
C ALA A 325 -1.67 12.54 -4.21
N ALA A 326 -1.75 11.23 -3.97
CA ALA A 326 -0.67 10.45 -3.36
C ALA A 326 0.50 10.19 -4.33
N ALA A 327 0.27 10.22 -5.64
CA ALA A 327 1.33 10.06 -6.65
C ALA A 327 2.25 11.30 -6.73
N ARG A 328 1.82 12.48 -6.26
CA ARG A 328 2.64 13.69 -6.30
C ARG A 328 3.87 13.56 -5.38
N PRO A 329 5.09 13.90 -5.86
CA PRO A 329 6.29 13.96 -5.02
C PRO A 329 6.10 14.94 -3.85
N GLY A 330 6.57 14.58 -2.65
CA GLY A 330 6.66 15.51 -1.52
C GLY A 330 7.79 16.52 -1.75
N VAL A 331 7.69 17.72 -1.14
CA VAL A 331 8.80 18.68 -1.14
C VAL A 331 9.95 18.12 -0.33
N PRO A 332 11.19 18.13 -0.85
CA PRO A 332 12.38 17.79 -0.08
C PRO A 332 12.35 18.55 1.24
N ALA A 333 12.66 17.89 2.35
CA ALA A 333 12.84 18.62 3.61
C ALA A 333 13.81 19.77 3.33
N ALA A 334 13.43 21.00 3.71
CA ALA A 334 14.33 22.14 3.59
C ALA A 334 15.63 21.73 4.30
N VAL A 335 16.72 21.67 3.54
CA VAL A 335 18.04 21.46 4.11
C VAL A 335 18.20 22.58 5.14
N PRO A 336 18.46 22.29 6.42
CA PRO A 336 18.78 23.36 7.37
C PRO A 336 19.90 24.16 6.74
N ASP A 337 19.64 25.45 6.54
CA ASP A 337 20.51 26.36 5.81
C ASP A 337 21.95 26.17 6.28
N THR A 338 22.77 25.50 5.47
CA THR A 338 24.19 25.30 5.80
C THR A 338 24.96 26.61 5.68
N ASP A 339 24.34 27.65 5.09
CA ASP A 339 24.79 29.03 5.08
C ASP A 339 24.20 29.86 6.23
N ALA A 340 23.53 29.22 7.21
CA ALA A 340 23.33 29.84 8.52
C ALA A 340 24.71 30.05 9.15
N ALA A 341 25.34 31.18 8.81
CA ALA A 341 26.68 31.57 9.20
C ALA A 341 26.86 31.33 10.70
N LEU A 342 27.62 30.29 11.03
CA LEU A 342 28.06 30.02 12.39
C LEU A 342 28.86 31.25 12.84
N ALA A 343 28.60 31.72 14.06
CA ALA A 343 29.36 32.82 14.63
C ALA A 343 30.86 32.46 14.66
N TYR A 344 31.73 33.43 14.41
CA TYR A 344 33.18 33.25 14.51
C TYR A 344 33.53 32.69 15.89
N GLY A 345 34.09 31.48 15.95
CA GLY A 345 34.45 30.80 17.20
C GLY A 345 33.36 29.88 17.82
N ALA A 346 32.21 29.68 17.18
CA ALA A 346 31.21 28.74 17.67
C ALA A 346 31.72 27.28 17.59
N ALA A 347 31.63 26.53 18.69
CA ALA A 347 31.90 25.09 18.66
C ALA A 347 30.85 24.36 17.80
N PRO A 348 31.18 23.19 17.21
CA PRO A 348 30.22 22.41 16.45
C PRO A 348 28.98 22.07 17.32
N GLY A 349 27.85 22.73 17.04
CA GLY A 349 26.58 22.54 17.78
C GLY A 349 26.12 23.73 18.64
N GLU A 350 26.87 24.82 18.71
CA GLU A 350 26.49 26.02 19.45
C GLU A 350 25.60 26.94 18.61
N ALA A 351 24.41 27.28 19.12
CA ALA A 351 23.51 28.22 18.47
C ALA A 351 24.08 29.64 18.53
N ARG A 352 23.93 30.41 17.45
CA ARG A 352 24.34 31.82 17.42
C ARG A 352 23.65 32.59 18.57
N PRO A 353 24.42 33.30 19.42
CA PRO A 353 23.82 34.15 20.45
C PRO A 353 22.87 35.18 19.82
N PRO A 354 21.71 35.45 20.42
CA PRO A 354 20.68 36.33 19.84
C PRO A 354 21.14 37.77 19.53
N HIS A 355 22.32 38.17 20.01
CA HIS A 355 22.89 39.51 19.84
C HIS A 355 24.27 39.53 19.18
N ALA A 356 24.68 38.46 18.48
CA ALA A 356 25.95 38.47 17.75
C ALA A 356 25.87 39.42 16.53
N PRO A 357 26.79 40.40 16.40
CA PRO A 357 26.77 41.36 15.29
C PRO A 357 26.79 40.64 13.92
N PRO A 358 26.17 41.24 12.89
CA PRO A 358 26.21 40.68 11.54
C PRO A 358 27.67 40.51 11.08
N PRO A 359 27.99 39.42 10.34
CA PRO A 359 29.33 39.27 9.78
C PRO A 359 29.65 40.48 8.88
N PRO A 360 30.90 40.96 8.88
CA PRO A 360 31.29 42.08 8.04
C PRO A 360 31.03 41.74 6.57
N SER A 361 30.39 42.68 5.85
CA SER A 361 30.01 42.51 4.44
C SER A 361 31.21 42.45 3.48
N THR A 362 32.40 42.80 3.96
CA THR A 362 33.65 42.83 3.20
C THR A 362 34.77 42.33 4.08
N LEU A 363 35.39 41.23 3.67
CA LEU A 363 36.64 40.76 4.27
C LEU A 363 37.79 41.71 3.86
N PRO A 364 38.75 41.99 4.76
CA PRO A 364 39.90 42.82 4.42
C PRO A 364 40.74 42.20 3.29
N PRO A 365 41.45 43.00 2.49
CA PRO A 365 42.36 42.48 1.46
C PRO A 365 43.42 41.57 2.10
N GLY A 366 43.52 40.32 1.62
CA GLY A 366 44.48 39.32 2.12
C GLY A 366 43.88 38.22 2.99
N TRP A 367 42.55 38.17 3.14
CA TRP A 367 41.79 37.04 3.66
C TRP A 367 41.20 36.19 2.52
#